data_AF-A0A957E1W1-F1
#
_entry.id   AF-A0A957E1W1-F1
#
_cell.length_a   1.000
_cell.length_b   1.000
_cell.length_c   1.000
_cell.angle_alpha   90.00
_cell.angle_beta   90.00
_cell.angle_gamma   90.00
#
_symmetry.space_group_name_H-M   'P 1'
#
loop_
_entity.id
_entity.type
_entity.pdbx_description
1 polymer ?
#
loop_
_entity_poly.entity_id
_entity_poly.type
_entity_poly.pdbx_seq_one_letter_code
_entity_poly.pdbx_strand_id
1 'polypeptide(L)'
;MTKKAGNTTPPNQRPKLARPKVRQRPLLSLPQVIVLIAVIGALVIALDLNRRAQSGRQVTITEETVREQVDLELTRQVQLQVTVDYVQSEDFIADYARDEAGQLLPGERRIVPLIPEATPLPTIAPLPTPDPAYAARPWQAWWRLLTDAPMPTRE
;
A
#
# COMPACT_ATOMS: atom_id res chain seq x y z
N MET A 1 71.40 -60.60 83.87
CA MET A 1 70.94 -60.79 82.48
C MET A 1 70.05 -59.60 82.11
N THR A 2 70.58 -58.62 81.37
CA THR A 2 70.31 -58.34 79.93
C THR A 2 68.90 -57.78 79.68
N LYS A 3 68.65 -56.67 78.97
CA LYS A 3 69.45 -55.67 78.23
C LYS A 3 68.44 -54.57 77.78
N LYS A 4 68.91 -53.32 77.66
CA LYS A 4 68.68 -52.30 76.59
C LYS A 4 67.43 -52.40 75.68
N ALA A 5 66.83 -51.34 75.13
CA ALA A 5 67.13 -49.90 75.04
C ALA A 5 66.02 -49.22 74.19
N GLY A 6 65.98 -47.87 74.23
CA GLY A 6 65.65 -47.00 73.09
C GLY A 6 64.17 -46.59 72.97
N ASN A 7 63.84 -45.29 73.14
CA ASN A 7 63.72 -44.25 72.09
C ASN A 7 62.60 -44.57 71.06
N THR A 8 61.61 -43.73 70.78
CA THR A 8 61.63 -42.41 70.13
C THR A 8 60.19 -41.91 69.93
N THR A 9 59.93 -40.62 70.11
CA THR A 9 58.75 -39.90 69.60
C THR A 9 58.68 -39.96 68.06
N PRO A 10 57.50 -40.10 67.44
CA PRO A 10 57.06 -39.15 66.40
C PRO A 10 55.51 -39.00 66.33
N PRO A 11 54.90 -38.34 65.33
CA PRO A 11 54.65 -36.89 65.33
C PRO A 11 53.14 -36.53 65.22
N ASN A 12 52.87 -35.26 65.54
CA ASN A 12 51.62 -34.52 65.32
C ASN A 12 50.91 -34.86 63.98
N GLN A 13 49.82 -35.62 64.04
CA GLN A 13 48.94 -35.87 62.90
C GLN A 13 47.76 -34.90 62.95
N ARG A 14 47.88 -33.77 62.26
CA ARG A 14 46.72 -32.93 61.93
C ARG A 14 45.81 -33.71 60.97
N PRO A 15 44.49 -33.78 61.20
CA PRO A 15 43.59 -34.42 60.24
C PRO A 15 43.67 -33.67 58.91
N LYS A 16 44.10 -34.37 57.85
CA LYS A 16 43.99 -33.87 56.48
C LYS A 16 42.51 -33.77 56.14
N LEU A 17 41.97 -32.55 56.20
CA LEU A 17 40.63 -32.23 55.68
C LEU A 17 40.64 -32.53 54.18
N ALA A 18 40.05 -33.66 53.79
CA ALA A 18 39.77 -33.99 52.41
C ALA A 18 38.84 -32.92 51.84
N ARG A 19 39.36 -32.03 50.98
CA ARG A 19 38.55 -31.03 50.30
C ARG A 19 37.58 -31.76 49.35
N PRO A 20 36.26 -31.54 49.46
CA PRO A 20 35.33 -32.13 48.52
C PRO A 20 35.60 -31.56 47.13
N LYS A 21 35.94 -32.45 46.18
CA LYS A 21 36.13 -32.11 44.78
C LYS A 21 34.74 -31.75 44.23
N VAL A 22 34.44 -30.45 44.12
CA VAL A 22 33.19 -29.95 43.56
C VAL A 22 33.10 -30.43 42.11
N ARG A 23 32.33 -31.48 41.87
CA ARG A 23 32.01 -31.96 40.53
C ARG A 23 31.05 -30.97 39.92
N GLN A 24 31.56 -30.08 39.06
CA GLN A 24 30.74 -29.25 38.19
C GLN A 24 29.97 -30.20 37.27
N ARG A 25 28.68 -30.40 37.55
CA ARG A 25 27.79 -31.10 36.63
C ARG A 25 27.54 -30.14 35.46
N PRO A 26 27.77 -30.56 34.21
CA PRO A 26 27.43 -29.71 33.07
C PRO A 26 25.93 -29.42 33.11
N LEU A 27 25.56 -28.14 33.02
CA LEU A 27 24.17 -27.67 33.11
C LEU A 27 23.29 -28.13 31.93
N LEU A 28 23.90 -28.76 30.92
CA LEU A 28 23.27 -29.24 29.70
C LEU A 28 23.73 -30.68 29.44
N SER A 29 22.78 -31.58 29.27
CA SER A 29 23.08 -32.96 28.87
C SER A 29 23.40 -33.02 27.36
N LEU A 30 24.31 -33.91 26.96
CA LEU A 30 24.68 -34.13 25.56
C LEU A 30 23.48 -34.33 24.60
N PRO A 31 22.43 -35.10 24.96
CA PRO A 31 21.22 -35.17 24.13
C PRO A 31 20.47 -33.83 24.02
N GLN A 32 20.46 -33.01 25.08
CA GLN A 32 19.82 -31.70 25.08
C GLN A 32 20.52 -30.72 24.12
N VAL A 33 21.85 -30.83 23.99
CA VAL A 33 22.61 -30.03 23.01
C VAL A 33 22.27 -30.44 21.57
N ILE A 34 22.12 -31.74 21.29
CA ILE A 34 21.75 -32.24 19.96
C ILE A 34 20.35 -31.75 19.57
N VAL A 35 19.38 -31.84 20.49
CA VAL A 35 18.02 -31.34 20.25
C VAL A 35 18.04 -29.83 20.00
N LEU A 36 18.80 -29.06 20.78
CA LEU A 36 18.93 -27.62 20.60
C LEU A 36 19.46 -27.28 19.20
N ILE A 37 20.51 -27.97 18.73
CA ILE A 37 21.07 -27.78 17.39
C ILE A 37 20.04 -28.14 16.31
N ALA A 38 19.31 -29.25 16.48
CA ALA A 38 18.27 -29.66 15.55
C ALA A 38 17.15 -28.62 15.45
N VAL A 39 16.70 -28.06 16.57
CA VAL A 39 15.67 -27.00 16.61
C VAL A 39 16.17 -25.73 15.93
N ILE A 40 17.41 -25.31 16.20
CA ILE A 40 18.01 -24.15 15.55
C ILE A 40 18.12 -24.38 14.03
N GLY A 41 18.57 -25.56 13.61
CA GLY A 41 18.66 -25.93 12.20
C GLY A 41 17.30 -25.92 11.50
N ALA A 42 16.28 -26.50 12.15
CA ALA A 42 14.91 -26.47 11.64
C ALA A 42 14.38 -25.03 11.51
N LEU A 43 14.67 -24.16 12.48
CA LEU A 43 14.27 -22.76 12.42
C LEU A 43 14.94 -22.02 11.26
N VAL A 44 16.24 -22.25 11.01
CA VAL A 44 16.95 -21.66 9.88
C VAL A 44 16.33 -22.09 8.54
N ILE A 45 16.05 -23.38 8.38
CA ILE A 45 15.42 -23.91 7.17
C ILE A 45 14.01 -23.31 7.00
N ALA A 46 13.21 -23.26 8.05
CA ALA A 46 11.88 -22.67 8.00
C ALA A 46 11.91 -21.18 7.59
N LEU A 47 12.88 -20.42 8.10
CA LEU A 47 13.06 -19.01 7.72
C LEU A 47 13.49 -18.86 6.25
N ASP A 48 14.40 -19.70 5.76
CA ASP A 48 14.83 -19.68 4.34
C ASP A 48 13.67 -20.02 3.40
N LEU A 49 12.92 -21.08 3.70
CA LEU A 49 11.75 -21.48 2.93
C LEU A 49 10.67 -20.40 2.92
N ASN A 50 10.42 -19.76 4.06
CA ASN A 50 9.48 -18.65 4.13
C ASN A 50 9.94 -17.45 3.28
N ARG A 51 11.24 -17.10 3.32
CA ARG A 51 11.80 -16.02 2.48
C ARG A 51 11.66 -16.35 0.99
N ARG A 52 11.99 -17.56 0.57
CA ARG A 52 11.84 -18.02 -0.82
C ARG A 52 10.38 -18.04 -1.29
N ALA A 53 9.45 -18.45 -0.43
CA ALA A 53 8.02 -18.41 -0.74
C ALA A 53 7.52 -16.97 -0.93
N GLN A 54 8.01 -16.02 -0.12
CA GLN A 54 7.67 -14.60 -0.27
C GLN A 54 8.24 -14.01 -1.56
N SER A 55 9.50 -14.31 -1.91
CA SER A 55 10.09 -13.84 -3.17
C SER A 55 9.38 -14.41 -4.40
N GLY A 56 9.02 -15.71 -4.37
CA GLY A 56 8.26 -16.34 -5.45
C GLY A 56 6.91 -15.65 -5.69
N ARG A 57 6.18 -15.32 -4.62
CA ARG A 57 4.90 -14.59 -4.72
C ARG A 57 5.06 -13.18 -5.30
N GLN A 58 6.10 -12.45 -4.90
CA GLN A 58 6.36 -11.11 -5.44
C GLN A 58 6.71 -11.14 -6.92
N VAL A 59 7.48 -12.15 -7.36
CA VAL A 59 7.81 -12.33 -8.78
C VAL A 59 6.54 -12.60 -9.60
N THR A 60 5.66 -13.49 -9.15
CA THR A 60 4.39 -13.79 -9.86
C THR A 60 3.50 -12.55 -9.99
N ILE A 61 3.30 -11.78 -8.92
CA ILE A 61 2.50 -10.54 -8.97
C ILE A 61 3.13 -9.53 -9.93
N THR A 62 4.46 -9.38 -9.91
CA THR A 62 5.16 -8.47 -10.82
C THR A 62 4.97 -8.90 -12.27
N GLU A 63 5.12 -10.19 -12.57
CA GLU A 63 4.89 -10.71 -13.93
C GLU A 63 3.45 -10.49 -14.42
N GLU A 64 2.45 -10.73 -13.58
CA GLU A 64 1.04 -10.49 -13.93
C GLU A 64 0.78 -9.01 -14.21
N THR A 65 1.26 -8.11 -13.36
CA THR A 65 1.10 -6.67 -13.58
C THR A 65 1.79 -6.17 -14.85
N VAL A 66 2.98 -6.70 -15.18
CA VAL A 66 3.70 -6.35 -16.40
C VAL A 66 2.98 -6.90 -17.63
N ARG A 67 2.44 -8.12 -17.57
CA ARG A 67 1.63 -8.70 -18.67
C ARG A 67 0.39 -7.85 -18.95
N GLU A 68 -0.33 -7.45 -17.91
CA GLU A 68 -1.52 -6.59 -18.06
C GLU A 68 -1.17 -5.25 -18.71
N GLN A 69 -0.07 -4.61 -18.30
CA GLN A 69 0.39 -3.37 -18.92
C GLN A 69 0.74 -3.55 -20.40
N VAL A 70 1.40 -4.66 -20.75
CA VAL A 70 1.72 -4.97 -22.16
C VAL A 70 0.45 -5.16 -22.98
N ASP A 71 -0.54 -5.90 -22.48
CA ASP A 71 -1.79 -6.14 -23.19
C ASP A 71 -2.59 -4.84 -23.41
N LEU A 72 -2.59 -3.94 -22.43
CA LEU A 72 -3.18 -2.61 -22.54
C LEU A 72 -2.48 -1.77 -23.62
N GLU A 73 -1.15 -1.73 -23.62
CA GLU A 73 -0.39 -0.94 -24.59
C GLU A 73 -0.48 -1.53 -26.01
N LEU A 74 -0.54 -2.85 -26.16
CA LEU A 74 -0.80 -3.50 -27.46
C LEU A 74 -2.18 -3.14 -28.00
N THR A 75 -3.20 -3.17 -27.14
CA THR A 75 -4.56 -2.76 -27.51
C THR A 75 -4.58 -1.30 -27.96
N ARG A 76 -3.89 -0.43 -27.22
CA ARG A 76 -3.76 0.99 -27.54
C ARG A 76 -3.03 1.21 -28.85
N GLN A 77 -1.96 0.46 -29.11
CA GLN A 77 -1.21 0.55 -30.36
C GLN A 77 -2.09 0.20 -31.56
N VAL A 78 -2.90 -0.87 -31.46
CA VAL A 78 -3.83 -1.25 -32.53
C VAL A 78 -4.87 -0.16 -32.78
N GLN A 79 -5.46 0.42 -31.72
CA GLN A 79 -6.43 1.51 -31.85
C GLN A 79 -5.82 2.75 -32.51
N LEU A 80 -4.59 3.10 -32.12
CA LEU A 80 -3.86 4.23 -32.71
C LEU A 80 -3.53 3.96 -34.17
N GLN A 81 -3.13 2.74 -34.52
CA GLN A 81 -2.85 2.38 -35.92
C GLN A 81 -4.11 2.52 -36.79
N VAL A 82 -5.25 2.01 -36.31
CA VAL A 82 -6.54 2.17 -37.02
C VAL A 82 -6.91 3.64 -37.19
N THR A 83 -6.66 4.46 -36.18
CA THR A 83 -6.92 5.91 -36.25
C THR A 83 -6.03 6.58 -37.30
N VAL A 84 -4.74 6.24 -37.31
CA VAL A 84 -3.77 6.74 -38.29
C VAL A 84 -4.19 6.34 -39.70
N ASP A 85 -4.60 5.09 -39.90
CA ASP A 85 -5.05 4.57 -41.20
C ASP A 85 -6.32 5.31 -41.66
N TYR A 86 -7.28 5.53 -40.77
CA TYR A 86 -8.50 6.29 -41.08
C TYR A 86 -8.19 7.75 -41.45
N VAL A 87 -7.36 8.44 -40.68
CA VAL A 87 -7.00 9.85 -40.95
C VAL A 87 -6.25 10.02 -42.29
N GLN A 88 -5.54 8.98 -42.75
CA GLN A 88 -4.89 8.98 -44.06
C GLN A 88 -5.81 8.60 -45.22
N SER A 89 -7.03 8.14 -44.94
CA SER A 89 -7.99 7.70 -45.97
C SER A 89 -8.65 8.87 -46.70
N GLU A 90 -9.11 8.61 -47.93
CA GLU A 90 -9.90 9.58 -48.71
C GLU A 90 -11.25 9.89 -48.05
N ASP A 91 -11.83 8.93 -47.33
CA ASP A 91 -13.09 9.12 -46.60
C ASP A 91 -12.93 10.21 -45.53
N PHE A 92 -11.84 10.18 -44.75
CA PHE A 92 -11.54 11.24 -43.78
C PHE A 92 -11.37 12.61 -44.45
N ILE A 93 -10.72 12.68 -45.61
CA ILE A 93 -10.60 13.93 -46.37
C ILE A 93 -11.99 14.44 -46.78
N ALA A 94 -12.87 13.56 -47.21
CA ALA A 94 -14.21 13.90 -47.66
C ALA A 94 -15.12 14.35 -46.50
N ASP A 95 -15.00 13.71 -45.33
CA ASP A 95 -15.70 14.09 -44.10
C ASP A 95 -15.20 15.46 -43.60
N TYR A 96 -13.88 15.64 -43.48
CA TYR A 96 -13.27 16.90 -43.09
C TYR A 96 -13.65 18.04 -44.05
N ALA A 97 -13.64 17.77 -45.35
CA ALA A 97 -14.02 18.75 -46.35
C ALA A 97 -15.47 19.24 -46.16
N ARG A 98 -16.41 18.35 -45.84
CA ARG A 98 -17.83 18.70 -45.67
C ARG A 98 -18.12 19.35 -44.31
N ASP A 99 -17.58 18.77 -43.24
CA ASP A 99 -17.95 19.14 -41.86
C ASP A 99 -17.17 20.35 -41.36
N GLU A 100 -15.85 20.37 -41.59
CA GLU A 100 -14.96 21.41 -41.06
C GLU A 100 -14.70 22.52 -42.09
N ALA A 101 -14.39 22.15 -43.34
CA ALA A 101 -14.08 23.12 -44.39
C ALA A 101 -15.32 23.64 -45.14
N GLY A 102 -16.50 23.05 -44.91
CA GLY A 102 -17.77 23.45 -45.54
C GLY A 102 -17.79 23.31 -47.08
N GLN A 103 -16.92 22.49 -47.64
CA GLN A 103 -16.83 22.21 -49.06
C GLN A 103 -17.90 21.19 -49.49
N LEU A 104 -18.38 21.34 -50.72
CA LEU A 104 -19.46 20.54 -51.31
C LEU A 104 -19.05 20.10 -52.71
N LEU A 105 -19.56 18.96 -53.17
CA LEU A 105 -19.37 18.54 -54.55
C LEU A 105 -20.20 19.42 -55.50
N PRO A 106 -19.81 19.51 -56.79
CA PRO A 106 -20.60 20.22 -57.79
C PRO A 106 -22.04 19.70 -57.84
N GLY A 107 -23.01 20.59 -57.61
CA GLY A 107 -24.45 20.26 -57.63
C GLY A 107 -25.07 19.96 -56.27
N GLU A 108 -24.29 19.80 -55.21
CA GLU A 108 -24.79 19.66 -53.85
C GLU A 108 -25.27 21.01 -53.28
N ARG A 109 -26.24 20.97 -52.36
CA ARG A 109 -26.76 22.16 -51.66
C ARG A 109 -26.69 21.95 -50.15
N ARG A 110 -26.01 22.84 -49.44
CA ARG A 110 -25.97 22.84 -47.97
C ARG A 110 -27.28 23.39 -47.41
N ILE A 111 -27.96 22.59 -46.59
CA ILE A 111 -29.17 22.98 -45.86
C ILE A 111 -28.79 23.09 -44.39
N VAL A 112 -28.86 24.29 -43.82
CA VAL A 112 -28.67 24.52 -42.39
C VAL A 112 -30.06 24.70 -41.77
N PRO A 113 -30.53 23.76 -40.93
CA PRO A 113 -31.80 23.94 -40.23
C PRO A 113 -31.71 25.14 -39.29
N LEU A 114 -32.56 26.15 -39.49
CA LEU A 114 -32.78 27.16 -38.47
C LEU A 114 -33.71 26.55 -37.44
N ILE A 115 -33.22 26.40 -36.21
CA ILE A 115 -34.08 26.12 -35.07
C ILE A 115 -34.89 27.41 -34.85
N PRO A 116 -36.23 27.38 -34.94
CA PRO A 116 -37.02 28.55 -34.66
C PRO A 116 -36.73 28.99 -33.22
N GLU A 117 -36.42 30.27 -33.06
CA GLU A 117 -36.20 30.86 -31.75
C GLU A 117 -37.45 30.60 -30.90
N ALA A 118 -37.30 29.82 -29.82
CA ALA A 118 -38.41 29.51 -28.95
C ALA A 118 -38.93 30.83 -28.37
N THR A 119 -40.23 31.11 -28.55
CA THR A 119 -40.88 32.24 -27.87
C THR A 119 -40.53 32.14 -26.38
N PRO A 120 -39.87 33.14 -25.78
CA PRO A 120 -39.44 33.05 -24.40
C PRO A 120 -40.69 32.85 -23.53
N LEU A 121 -40.76 31.72 -22.83
CA LEU A 121 -41.80 31.51 -21.83
C LEU A 121 -41.65 32.61 -20.76
N PRO A 122 -42.76 33.13 -20.22
CA PRO A 122 -42.70 34.10 -19.13
C PRO A 122 -41.86 33.52 -18.00
N THR A 123 -40.73 34.18 -17.72
CA THR A 123 -39.86 33.82 -16.61
C THR A 123 -40.65 34.08 -15.33
N ILE A 124 -40.91 33.01 -14.56
CA ILE A 124 -41.54 33.14 -13.25
C ILE A 124 -40.62 34.02 -12.40
N ALA A 125 -41.13 35.16 -11.92
CA ALA A 125 -40.38 36.01 -11.02
C ALA A 125 -39.96 35.19 -9.78
N PRO A 126 -38.68 35.26 -9.36
CA PRO A 126 -38.24 34.51 -8.19
C PRO A 126 -39.08 34.93 -6.98
N LEU A 127 -39.55 33.95 -6.20
CA LEU A 127 -40.12 34.25 -4.90
C LEU A 127 -39.07 35.01 -4.07
N PRO A 128 -39.47 36.01 -3.27
CA PRO A 128 -38.53 36.71 -2.41
C PRO A 128 -37.81 35.69 -1.52
N THR A 129 -36.47 35.70 -1.57
CA THR A 129 -35.65 34.88 -0.68
C THR A 129 -35.98 35.28 0.76
N PRO A 130 -36.42 34.35 1.62
CA PRO A 130 -36.67 34.66 3.02
C PRO A 130 -35.40 35.23 3.66
N ASP A 131 -35.50 36.38 4.31
CA ASP A 131 -34.35 36.99 4.99
C ASP A 131 -33.89 36.06 6.13
N PRO A 132 -32.63 35.58 6.11
CA PRO A 132 -32.10 34.67 7.12
C PRO A 132 -32.15 35.26 8.54
N ALA A 133 -32.30 36.59 8.69
CA ALA A 133 -32.50 37.23 9.99
C ALA A 133 -33.77 36.73 10.69
N TYR A 134 -34.84 36.39 9.96
CA TYR A 134 -36.06 35.85 10.55
C TYR A 134 -35.89 34.42 11.07
N ALA A 135 -34.91 33.67 10.56
CA ALA A 135 -34.60 32.31 10.99
C ALA A 135 -33.49 32.25 12.05
N ALA A 136 -32.79 33.36 12.31
CA ALA A 136 -31.64 33.39 13.22
C ALA A 136 -32.07 33.49 14.68
N ARG A 137 -31.42 32.71 15.55
CA ARG A 137 -31.55 32.88 17.01
C ARG A 137 -30.71 34.08 17.46
N PRO A 138 -31.12 34.85 18.48
CA PRO A 138 -30.42 36.08 18.88
C PRO A 138 -28.91 35.92 19.14
N TRP A 139 -28.49 34.81 19.75
CA TRP A 139 -27.08 34.54 20.02
C TRP A 139 -26.22 34.37 18.75
N GLN A 140 -26.82 33.95 17.64
CA GLN A 140 -26.14 33.73 16.36
C GLN A 140 -25.78 35.06 15.68
N ALA A 141 -26.60 36.10 15.88
CA ALA A 141 -26.30 37.45 15.42
C ALA A 141 -25.09 38.04 16.15
N TRP A 142 -25.03 37.86 17.48
CA TRP A 142 -23.88 38.29 18.28
C TRP A 142 -22.59 37.58 17.90
N TRP A 143 -22.66 36.27 17.62
CA TRP A 143 -21.51 35.50 17.18
C TRP A 143 -20.92 36.02 15.85
N ARG A 144 -21.78 36.30 14.86
CA ARG A 144 -21.35 36.88 13.58
C ARG A 144 -20.70 38.25 13.75
N LEU A 145 -21.27 39.12 14.59
CA LEU A 145 -20.69 40.44 14.86
C LEU A 145 -19.28 40.36 15.47
N LEU A 146 -19.05 39.37 16.34
CA LEU A 146 -17.78 39.25 17.05
C LEU A 146 -16.69 38.55 16.22
N THR A 147 -17.08 37.66 15.30
CA THR A 147 -16.12 36.74 14.65
C THR A 147 -16.00 36.91 13.15
N ASP A 148 -16.95 37.59 12.49
CA ASP A 148 -17.05 37.73 11.03
C ASP A 148 -16.92 36.41 10.24
N ALA A 149 -17.15 35.28 10.91
CA ALA A 149 -16.98 33.93 10.39
C ALA A 149 -18.34 33.23 10.16
N PRO A 150 -18.45 32.34 9.16
CA PRO A 150 -19.64 31.51 8.99
C PRO A 150 -19.84 30.61 10.20
N MET A 151 -21.10 30.35 10.56
CA MET A 151 -21.44 29.59 11.76
C MET A 151 -20.87 28.17 11.70
N PRO A 152 -20.35 27.62 12.81
CA PRO A 152 -19.98 26.22 12.86
C PRO A 152 -21.23 25.36 12.70
N THR A 153 -21.41 24.74 11.54
CA THR A 153 -22.44 23.73 11.31
C THR A 153 -22.04 22.49 12.10
N ARG A 154 -22.86 22.11 13.08
CA ARG A 154 -22.75 20.80 13.71
C ARG A 154 -23.44 19.82 12.76
N GLU A 155 -22.65 19.03 12.04
CA GLU A 155 -23.17 17.80 11.41
C GLU A 155 -23.61 16.80 12.48
#